data_AF-A0A3D2PDU0-F1
#
_entry.id   AF-A0A3D2PDU0-F1
#
_cell.length_a   1.000
_cell.length_b   1.000
_cell.length_c   1.000
_cell.angle_alpha   90.00
_cell.angle_beta   90.00
_cell.angle_gamma   90.00
#
_symmetry.space_group_name_H-M   'P 1'
#
loop_
_entity.id
_entity.type
_entity.pdbx_description
1 polymer ?
#
loop_
_entity_poly.entity_id
_entity_poly.type
_entity_poly.pdbx_seq_one_letter_code
_entity_poly.pdbx_strand_id
1 'polypeptide(L)'
;MFIFLVVALLIAILAVIFALQNPTNVTVTFLTWRFGSSLALVLLLTFALGVLLGLLASVSAVIKRSWTISSQKKKIAQLEKSLSGLRPDVHRDFGGVDQEKSDLGREEE
;
A
#
# COMPACT_ATOMS: atom_id res chain seq x y z
N MET A 1 4.65 12.83 0.23
CA MET A 1 4.77 12.51 -1.21
C MET A 1 5.67 13.51 -1.93
N PHE A 2 5.46 14.82 -1.78
CA PHE A 2 6.32 15.86 -2.40
C PHE A 2 7.80 15.80 -1.97
N ILE A 3 8.07 15.47 -0.70
CA ILE A 3 9.44 15.35 -0.17
C ILE A 3 10.29 14.34 -0.95
N PHE A 4 9.70 13.21 -1.37
CA PHE A 4 10.43 12.21 -2.17
C PHE A 4 10.79 12.74 -3.56
N LEU A 5 9.92 13.55 -4.17
CA LEU A 5 10.21 14.20 -5.46
C LEU A 5 11.36 15.21 -5.33
N VAL A 6 11.37 16.00 -4.27
CA VAL A 6 12.45 16.98 -4.02
C VAL A 6 13.79 16.27 -3.79
N VAL A 7 13.80 15.19 -3.00
CA VAL A 7 15.01 14.39 -2.75
C VAL A 7 15.50 13.71 -4.04
N ALA A 8 14.60 13.12 -4.83
CA ALA A 8 14.96 12.50 -6.11
C ALA A 8 15.54 13.52 -7.10
N LEU A 9 14.94 14.71 -7.16
CA LEU A 9 15.43 15.80 -8.02
C LEU A 9 16.82 16.28 -7.60
N LEU A 10 17.07 16.43 -6.29
CA LEU A 10 18.39 16.78 -5.76
C LEU A 10 19.45 15.73 -6.13
N ILE A 11 19.12 14.44 -5.98
CA ILE A 11 20.02 13.34 -6.35
C ILE A 11 20.32 13.38 -7.86
N ALA A 12 19.31 13.63 -8.70
CA ALA A 12 19.48 13.72 -10.15
C ALA A 12 20.40 14.89 -10.53
N ILE A 13 20.21 16.07 -9.93
CA ILE A 13 21.07 17.24 -10.16
C ILE A 13 22.51 16.94 -9.74
N LEU A 14 22.72 16.33 -8.57
CA LEU A 14 24.04 15.93 -8.11
C LEU A 14 24.71 14.93 -9.06
N ALA A 15 23.97 13.96 -9.60
CA ALA A 15 24.49 13.01 -10.57
C ALA A 15 24.94 13.71 -11.88
N VAL A 16 24.17 14.69 -12.36
CA VAL A 16 24.53 15.49 -13.54
C VAL A 16 25.78 16.33 -13.28
N ILE A 17 25.86 17.01 -12.13
CA ILE A 17 27.04 17.78 -11.73
C ILE A 17 28.27 16.87 -11.64
N PHE A 18 28.12 15.71 -11.01
CA PHE A 18 29.19 14.73 -10.88
C PHE A 18 29.67 14.19 -12.24
N ALA A 19 28.74 13.96 -13.18
CA ALA A 19 29.06 13.58 -14.56
C ALA A 19 29.82 14.67 -15.33
N LEU A 20 29.42 15.94 -15.19
CA LEU A 20 30.08 17.08 -15.84
C LEU A 20 31.45 17.41 -15.22
N GLN A 21 31.59 17.25 -13.92
CA GLN A 21 32.84 17.53 -13.21
C GLN A 21 33.88 16.42 -13.31
N ASN A 22 33.47 15.18 -13.57
CA ASN A 22 34.37 14.03 -13.71
C ASN A 22 34.33 13.47 -15.15
N PRO A 23 34.75 14.25 -16.17
CA PRO A 23 34.82 13.78 -17.55
C PRO A 23 35.94 12.75 -17.78
N THR A 24 36.70 12.41 -16.75
CA THR A 24 37.78 11.42 -16.80
C THR A 24 37.23 10.04 -17.16
N ASN A 25 37.82 9.43 -18.19
CA ASN A 25 37.53 8.05 -18.58
C ASN A 25 37.92 7.11 -17.44
N VAL A 26 36.93 6.45 -16.84
CA VAL A 26 37.16 5.44 -15.81
C VAL A 26 37.13 4.07 -16.44
N THR A 27 38.25 3.36 -16.31
CA THR A 27 38.37 1.99 -16.79
C THR A 27 37.59 1.07 -15.86
N VAL A 28 36.39 0.67 -16.28
CA VAL A 28 35.63 -0.35 -15.57
C VAL A 28 36.23 -1.69 -15.91
N THR A 29 36.76 -2.37 -14.90
CA THR A 29 37.25 -3.74 -15.02
C THR A 29 36.17 -4.67 -14.48
N PHE A 30 35.48 -5.37 -15.37
CA PHE A 30 34.47 -6.36 -15.01
C PHE A 30 35.02 -7.76 -15.28
N LEU A 31 35.44 -8.44 -14.21
CA LEU A 31 36.05 -9.77 -14.22
C LEU A 31 37.33 -9.84 -15.07
N THR A 32 37.21 -10.03 -16.39
CA THR A 32 38.32 -10.07 -17.38
C THR A 32 38.23 -8.97 -18.43
N TRP A 33 37.15 -8.20 -18.46
CA TRP A 33 36.91 -7.16 -19.45
C TRP A 33 37.28 -5.77 -18.92
N ARG A 34 38.09 -5.04 -19.67
CA ARG A 34 38.49 -3.67 -19.35
C ARG A 34 37.94 -2.74 -20.42
N PHE A 35 36.92 -1.96 -20.07
CA PHE A 35 36.38 -0.94 -20.96
C PHE A 35 36.65 0.44 -20.37
N GLY A 36 37.30 1.31 -21.16
CA GLY A 36 37.42 2.72 -20.84
C GLY A 36 36.11 3.43 -21.15
N SER A 37 35.21 3.50 -20.17
CA SER A 37 33.95 4.24 -20.30
C SER A 37 34.02 5.54 -19.49
N SER A 38 33.13 6.50 -19.76
CA SER A 38 33.05 7.68 -18.88
C SER A 38 32.36 7.30 -17.58
N LEU A 39 32.81 7.87 -16.47
CA LEU A 39 32.19 7.69 -15.16
C LEU A 39 30.68 8.01 -15.19
N ALA A 40 30.29 8.99 -16.00
CA ALA A 40 28.91 9.38 -16.22
C ALA A 40 28.05 8.24 -16.79
N LEU A 41 28.58 7.46 -17.74
CA LEU A 41 27.85 6.34 -18.33
C LEU A 41 27.58 5.24 -17.29
N VAL A 42 28.59 4.93 -16.46
CA VAL A 42 28.47 3.93 -15.38
C VAL A 42 27.43 4.37 -14.35
N LEU A 43 27.43 5.65 -13.99
CA LEU A 43 26.43 6.20 -13.07
C LEU A 43 25.03 6.20 -13.66
N LEU A 44 24.89 6.56 -14.93
CA LEU A 44 23.60 6.51 -15.62
C LEU A 44 23.05 5.08 -15.64
N LEU A 45 23.90 4.08 -15.91
CA LEU A 45 23.51 2.67 -15.99
C LEU A 45 23.13 2.11 -14.62
N THR A 46 23.92 2.41 -13.59
CA THR A 46 23.62 2.00 -12.20
C THR A 46 22.36 2.69 -11.68
N PHE A 47 22.15 3.96 -12.00
CA PHE A 47 20.93 4.68 -11.66
C PHE A 47 19.71 4.09 -12.39
N ALA A 48 19.81 3.83 -13.69
CA ALA A 48 18.74 3.19 -14.47
C ALA A 48 18.37 1.82 -13.90
N LEU A 49 19.35 1.01 -13.53
CA LEU A 49 19.13 -0.27 -12.86
C LEU A 49 18.47 -0.08 -11.48
N GLY A 50 18.92 0.89 -10.69
CA GLY A 50 18.31 1.23 -9.41
C GLY A 50 16.84 1.64 -9.53
N VAL A 51 16.50 2.47 -10.52
CA VAL A 51 15.12 2.86 -10.82
C VAL A 51 14.30 1.64 -11.25
N LEU A 52 14.83 0.79 -12.13
CA LEU A 52 14.14 -0.41 -12.60
C LEU A 52 13.83 -1.37 -11.45
N LEU A 53 14.80 -1.62 -10.57
CA LEU A 53 14.63 -2.43 -9.37
C LEU A 53 13.64 -1.78 -8.38
N GLY A 54 13.71 -0.46 -8.20
CA GLY A 54 12.78 0.28 -7.35
C GLY A 54 11.34 0.21 -7.85
N LEU A 55 11.13 0.33 -9.16
CA LEU A 55 9.81 0.14 -9.79
C LEU A 55 9.30 -1.28 -9.58
N LEU A 56 10.14 -2.28 -9.79
CA LEU A 56 9.78 -3.68 -9.61
C LEU A 56 9.41 -3.99 -8.14
N ALA A 57 10.18 -3.46 -7.19
CA ALA A 57 9.87 -3.54 -5.77
C ALA A 57 8.54 -2.84 -5.42
N SER A 58 8.27 -1.68 -6.02
CA SER A 58 7.02 -0.95 -5.82
C SER A 58 5.79 -1.74 -6.30
N VAL A 59 5.89 -2.41 -7.46
CA VAL A 59 4.82 -3.31 -7.96
C VAL A 59 4.55 -4.43 -6.96
N SER A 60 5.59 -5.04 -6.39
CA SER A 60 5.43 -6.09 -5.37
C SER A 60 4.71 -5.60 -4.10
N ALA A 61 4.95 -4.35 -3.70
CA ALA A 61 4.31 -3.73 -2.54
C ALA A 61 2.80 -3.47 -2.79
N VAL A 62 2.43 -3.04 -4.00
CA VAL A 62 1.03 -2.82 -4.39
C VAL A 62 0.24 -4.13 -4.44
N ILE A 63 0.85 -5.22 -4.92
CA ILE A 63 0.24 -6.55 -4.97
C ILE A 63 -0.13 -7.04 -3.56
N LYS A 64 0.80 -6.97 -2.60
CA LYS A 64 0.52 -7.33 -1.20
C LYS A 64 -0.63 -6.49 -0.62
N ARG A 65 -0.63 -5.19 -0.91
CA ARG A 65 -1.64 -4.25 -0.40
C ARG A 65 -3.04 -4.58 -0.93
N SER A 66 -3.15 -4.98 -2.20
CA SER A 66 -4.42 -5.41 -2.81
C SER A 66 -5.00 -6.66 -2.13
N TRP A 67 -4.14 -7.61 -1.76
CA TRP A 67 -4.57 -8.81 -1.03
C TRP A 67 -5.09 -8.50 0.36
N THR A 68 -4.43 -7.60 1.10
CA THR A 68 -4.90 -7.18 2.44
C THR A 68 -6.24 -6.45 2.37
N ILE A 69 -6.42 -5.59 1.38
CA ILE A 69 -7.68 -4.85 1.16
C ILE A 69 -8.85 -5.81 0.91
N SER A 70 -8.64 -6.84 0.09
CA SER A 70 -9.68 -7.85 -0.19
C SER A 70 -10.07 -8.65 1.07
N SER A 71 -9.09 -8.99 1.91
CA SER A 71 -9.33 -9.65 3.20
C SER A 71 -10.09 -8.76 4.19
N GLN A 72 -9.72 -7.47 4.28
CA GLN A 72 -10.41 -6.50 5.14
C GLN A 72 -11.86 -6.25 4.70
N LYS A 73 -12.11 -6.18 3.38
CA LYS A 73 -13.47 -6.03 2.84
C LYS A 73 -14.37 -7.22 3.18
N LYS A 74 -13.82 -8.45 3.18
CA LYS A 74 -14.54 -9.65 3.64
C LYS A 74 -14.85 -9.61 5.14
N LYS A 75 -13.93 -9.12 5.97
CA LYS A 75 -14.17 -8.95 7.41
C LYS A 75 -15.29 -7.95 7.70
N ILE A 76 -15.31 -6.81 7.00
CA ILE A 76 -16.40 -5.81 7.13
C ILE A 76 -17.75 -6.44 6.78
N ALA A 77 -17.82 -7.15 5.64
CA ALA A 77 -19.06 -7.83 5.23
C ALA A 77 -19.53 -8.90 6.23
N GLN A 78 -18.60 -9.62 6.88
CA GLN A 78 -18.95 -10.56 7.94
C GLN A 78 -19.45 -9.87 9.21
N LEU A 79 -18.78 -8.79 9.64
CA LEU A 79 -19.19 -8.02 10.81
C LEU A 79 -20.59 -7.38 10.61
N GLU A 80 -20.88 -6.83 9.42
CA GLU A 80 -22.21 -6.32 9.08
C GLU A 80 -23.27 -7.43 9.12
N LYS A 81 -22.93 -8.64 8.66
CA LYS A 81 -23.83 -9.80 8.68
C LYS A 81 -24.10 -10.30 10.11
N SER A 82 -23.11 -10.27 10.99
CA SER A 82 -23.27 -10.60 12.41
C SER A 82 -24.10 -9.57 13.17
N LEU A 83 -23.92 -8.27 12.89
CA LEU A 83 -24.72 -7.20 13.49
C LEU A 83 -26.19 -7.24 13.04
N SER A 84 -26.43 -7.51 11.76
CA SER A 84 -27.78 -7.68 11.21
C SER A 84 -28.46 -8.99 11.66
N GLY A 85 -27.69 -10.01 12.02
CA GLY A 85 -28.18 -11.26 12.62
C GLY A 85 -28.48 -11.18 14.12
N LEU A 86 -27.90 -10.22 14.86
CA LEU A 86 -28.20 -9.96 16.28
C LEU A 86 -29.36 -8.97 16.50
N ARG A 87 -29.58 -8.06 15.54
CA ARG A 87 -30.71 -7.12 15.55
C ARG A 87 -32.13 -7.73 15.49
N PRO A 88 -32.39 -8.95 14.98
CA PRO A 88 -33.71 -9.58 15.02
C PRO A 88 -34.13 -10.02 16.43
N ASP A 89 -33.16 -10.37 17.28
CA ASP A 89 -33.44 -10.91 18.63
C ASP A 89 -33.76 -9.80 19.63
N VAL A 90 -33.14 -8.62 19.49
CA VAL A 90 -33.42 -7.45 20.35
C VAL A 90 -34.85 -6.93 20.15
N HIS A 91 -35.44 -7.11 18.96
CA HIS A 91 -36.82 -6.69 18.69
C HIS A 91 -37.85 -7.76 19.07
N ARG A 92 -37.45 -9.04 19.17
CA ARG A 92 -38.33 -10.12 19.65
C ARG A 92 -38.47 -10.15 21.17
N ASP A 93 -37.42 -9.77 21.90
CA ASP A 93 -37.42 -9.82 23.36
C ASP A 93 -38.30 -8.72 24.00
N PHE A 94 -38.40 -7.54 23.36
CA PHE A 94 -39.27 -6.45 23.84
C PHE A 94 -40.72 -6.53 23.33
N GLY A 95 -41.00 -7.28 22.26
CA GLY A 95 -42.36 -7.40 21.69
C GLY A 95 -43.31 -8.30 22.49
N GLY A 96 -42.81 -9.07 23.46
CA GLY A 96 -43.63 -9.93 24.34
C GLY A 96 -44.19 -9.22 25.57
N VAL A 97 -43.60 -8.10 26.00
CA VAL A 97 -44.00 -7.40 27.24
C VAL A 97 -45.30 -6.61 27.06
N ASP A 98 -45.60 -6.18 25.85
CA ASP A 98 -46.83 -5.41 25.55
C ASP A 98 -48.08 -6.29 25.47
N GLN A 99 -47.92 -7.58 25.15
CA GLN A 99 -49.04 -8.52 24.99
C GLN A 99 -49.52 -9.09 26.34
N GLU A 100 -48.63 -9.25 27.33
CA GLU A 100 -49.00 -9.73 28.66
C GLU A 100 -49.83 -8.71 29.47
N LYS A 101 -49.64 -7.41 29.23
CA LYS A 101 -50.44 -6.35 29.88
C LYS A 101 -51.86 -6.21 29.32
N SER A 102 -52.09 -6.60 28.07
CA SER A 102 -53.43 -6.53 27.45
C SER A 102 -54.37 -7.66 27.87
N ASP A 103 -53.83 -8.81 28.29
CA ASP A 103 -54.64 -9.94 28.77
C ASP A 103 -55.01 -9.79 30.25
N LEU A 104 -54.12 -9.23 31.08
CA LEU A 104 -54.42 -8.92 32.49
C LEU A 104 -55.46 -7.81 32.67
N GLY A 105 -55.60 -6.89 31.70
CA GLY A 105 -56.63 -5.83 31.72
C GLY A 105 -58.01 -6.29 31.26
N ARG A 106 -58.15 -7.55 30.80
CA ARG A 106 -59.43 -8.11 30.34
C ARG A 106 -60.10 -9.02 31.37
N GLU A 107 -59.39 -9.36 32.44
CA GLU A 107 -59.93 -10.14 33.55
C GLU A 107 -60.49 -9.25 34.69
N GLU A 108 -60.35 -7.92 34.61
CA GLU A 108 -60.85 -6.97 35.61
C GLU A 108 -62.09 -6.12 35.19
N GLU A 109 -62.71 -6.38 34.04
CA GLU A 109 -64.05 -5.82 33.65
C GLU A 109 -65.11 -6.93 33.53
#